data_AF-A0A1T5E1D5-F1
#
_entry.id   AF-A0A1T5E1D5-F1
#
_cell.length_a   1.000
_cell.length_b   1.000
_cell.length_c   1.000
_cell.angle_alpha   90.00
_cell.angle_beta   90.00
_cell.angle_gamma   90.00
#
_symmetry.space_group_name_H-M   'P 1'
#
loop_
_entity.id
_entity.type
_entity.pdbx_description
1 polymer ?
#
loop_
_entity_poly.entity_id
_entity_poly.type
_entity_poly.pdbx_seq_one_letter_code
_entity_poly.pdbx_strand_id
1 'polypeptide(L)'
;MKIHLTLLIILISTQYGTSQTKESYEKNFGNFVIKVTDEVTQNYADLLDSRTDSIWSKSTPKFDNSDFEIPKPPPVLVYREEYKIHFFVKPKFYTQYTTKCDNGREIYHILKVDRETLLGTNFSPYFFELMENQWDFNRHTEDEFEILEYIKKDKKTICGFECYKVKIQTKGVAKRIIEMYVTEQIDLNYNPSFTNPHLLNKFYPLYIKEYLENYPNDVYKEYVFELE
;
A
#
# COMPACT_ATOMS: atom_id res chain seq x y z
N MET A 1 31.76 5.83 -35.98
CA MET A 1 32.25 5.34 -34.67
C MET A 1 31.69 6.11 -33.46
N LYS A 2 31.39 7.41 -33.54
CA LYS A 2 30.90 8.18 -32.37
C LYS A 2 29.44 7.88 -31.95
N ILE A 3 28.56 7.57 -32.90
CA ILE A 3 27.12 7.35 -32.63
C ILE A 3 26.86 6.03 -31.86
N HIS A 4 27.63 4.99 -32.15
CA HIS A 4 27.49 3.69 -31.48
C HIS A 4 27.96 3.73 -30.02
N LEU A 5 28.95 4.57 -29.69
CA LEU A 5 29.42 4.75 -28.32
C LEU A 5 28.36 5.48 -27.46
N THR A 6 27.68 6.48 -28.02
CA THR A 6 26.60 7.19 -27.31
C THR A 6 25.40 6.29 -27.06
N LEU A 7 25.03 5.44 -28.03
CA LEU A 7 23.97 4.45 -27.87
C LEU A 7 24.31 3.38 -26.81
N LEU A 8 25.57 2.94 -26.75
CA LEU A 8 26.03 2.00 -25.72
C LEU A 8 25.95 2.62 -24.32
N ILE A 9 26.35 3.89 -24.16
CA ILE A 9 26.28 4.59 -22.87
C ILE A 9 24.83 4.74 -22.41
N ILE A 10 23.90 5.11 -23.32
CA ILE A 10 22.48 5.21 -23.00
C ILE A 10 21.88 3.84 -22.64
N LEU A 11 22.30 2.76 -23.32
CA LEU A 11 21.83 1.40 -23.02
C LEU A 11 22.32 0.91 -21.65
N ILE A 12 23.53 1.29 -21.24
CA ILE A 12 24.07 0.92 -19.93
C ILE A 12 23.36 1.72 -18.84
N SER A 13 23.09 3.01 -19.03
CA SER A 13 22.38 3.81 -18.02
C SER A 13 20.90 3.47 -17.88
N THR A 14 20.23 2.93 -18.91
CA THR A 14 18.85 2.43 -18.76
C THR A 14 18.76 1.08 -18.05
N GLN A 15 19.82 0.26 -18.05
CA GLN A 15 19.86 -0.99 -17.26
C GLN A 15 20.17 -0.78 -15.77
N TYR A 16 20.68 0.39 -15.39
CA TYR A 16 20.85 0.79 -13.98
C TYR A 16 19.63 1.53 -13.40
N GLY A 17 18.56 1.68 -14.17
CA GLY A 17 17.29 2.13 -13.62
C GLY A 17 16.69 1.02 -12.75
N THR A 18 16.67 1.25 -11.43
CA THR A 18 16.00 0.50 -10.33
C THR A 18 16.84 -0.48 -9.48
N SER A 19 18.09 -0.79 -9.83
CA SER A 19 18.91 -1.66 -8.96
C SER A 19 19.64 -0.86 -7.89
N GLN A 20 19.30 -1.08 -6.61
CA GLN A 20 19.99 -0.48 -5.47
C GLN A 20 21.46 -0.94 -5.42
N THR A 21 22.36 -0.03 -5.04
CA THR A 21 23.78 -0.36 -4.94
C THR A 21 24.05 -1.29 -3.77
N LYS A 22 25.00 -2.22 -3.94
CA LYS A 22 25.32 -3.26 -2.95
C LYS A 22 25.69 -2.70 -1.56
N GLU A 23 26.19 -1.46 -1.48
CA GLU A 23 26.54 -0.78 -0.22
C GLU A 23 25.31 -0.30 0.56
N SER A 24 24.19 0.07 -0.08
CA SER A 24 22.97 0.48 0.64
C SER A 24 22.30 -0.72 1.34
N TYR A 25 22.57 -1.93 0.86
CA TYR A 25 22.08 -3.17 1.44
C TYR A 25 22.59 -3.41 2.86
N GLU A 26 23.78 -2.92 3.22
CA GLU A 26 24.41 -3.22 4.51
C GLU A 26 23.89 -2.37 5.68
N LYS A 27 23.30 -1.21 5.41
CA LYS A 27 22.95 -0.20 6.42
C LYS A 27 21.54 -0.36 7.01
N ASN A 28 20.64 -1.06 6.31
CA ASN A 28 19.20 -1.10 6.61
C ASN A 28 18.69 -2.51 6.97
N PHE A 29 19.52 -3.32 7.66
CA PHE A 29 19.07 -4.62 8.17
C PHE A 29 18.22 -4.47 9.43
N GLY A 30 17.08 -5.13 9.45
CA GLY A 30 16.21 -5.11 10.61
C GLY A 30 14.92 -5.90 10.42
N ASN A 31 14.21 -6.03 11.53
CA ASN A 31 12.85 -6.51 11.59
C ASN A 31 11.97 -5.32 11.93
N PHE A 32 10.87 -5.16 11.20
CA PHE A 32 9.85 -4.17 11.49
C PHE A 32 8.54 -4.90 11.73
N VAL A 33 7.80 -4.48 12.75
CA VAL A 33 6.41 -4.87 12.94
C VAL A 33 5.56 -3.71 12.48
N ILE A 34 4.57 -3.98 11.62
CA ILE A 34 3.69 -2.95 11.09
C ILE A 34 2.29 -3.28 11.57
N LYS A 35 1.76 -2.49 12.49
CA LYS A 35 0.37 -2.58 12.91
C LYS A 35 -0.50 -2.02 11.79
N VAL A 36 -1.51 -2.79 11.39
CA VAL A 36 -2.48 -2.41 10.37
C VAL A 36 -3.86 -2.34 10.98
N THR A 37 -4.57 -1.25 10.69
CA THR A 37 -5.99 -1.05 11.00
C THR A 37 -6.73 -0.80 9.69
N ASP A 38 -7.76 -1.59 9.40
CA ASP A 38 -8.67 -1.41 8.27
C ASP A 38 -10.08 -1.21 8.83
N GLU A 39 -10.70 -0.05 8.59
CA GLU A 39 -11.95 0.32 9.23
C GLU A 39 -12.94 0.94 8.25
N VAL A 40 -14.18 0.42 8.31
CA VAL A 40 -15.38 0.98 7.69
C VAL A 40 -16.42 1.17 8.79
N THR A 41 -16.77 2.42 9.06
CA THR A 41 -17.68 2.77 10.16
C THR A 41 -19.15 2.72 9.76
N GLN A 42 -20.03 2.65 10.76
CA GLN A 42 -21.48 2.72 10.57
C GLN A 42 -21.92 4.02 9.89
N ASN A 43 -21.29 5.16 10.22
CA ASN A 43 -21.63 6.45 9.62
C ASN A 43 -21.49 6.43 8.08
N TYR A 44 -20.46 5.75 7.58
CA TYR A 44 -20.27 5.61 6.14
C TYR A 44 -21.27 4.65 5.51
N ALA A 45 -21.56 3.53 6.17
CA ALA A 45 -22.54 2.56 5.72
C ALA A 45 -23.93 3.20 5.59
N ASP A 46 -24.40 3.89 6.64
CA ASP A 46 -25.70 4.57 6.66
C ASP A 46 -25.80 5.63 5.54
N LEU A 47 -24.72 6.36 5.28
CA LEU A 47 -24.67 7.34 4.21
C LEU A 47 -24.82 6.70 2.82
N LEU A 48 -24.15 5.58 2.57
CA LEU A 48 -24.26 4.89 1.28
C LEU A 48 -25.64 4.25 1.09
N ASP A 49 -26.19 3.64 2.14
CA ASP A 49 -27.52 3.02 2.11
C ASP A 49 -28.61 4.08 1.83
N SER A 50 -28.49 5.28 2.41
CA SER A 50 -29.41 6.39 2.09
C SER A 50 -29.34 6.88 0.64
N ARG A 51 -28.19 6.71 -0.04
CA ARG A 51 -28.00 7.10 -1.45
C ARG A 51 -28.54 6.06 -2.41
N THR A 52 -28.34 4.78 -2.13
CA THR A 52 -28.87 3.68 -2.96
C THR A 52 -30.40 3.69 -2.94
N ASP A 53 -31.02 3.86 -1.77
CA ASP A 53 -32.48 3.98 -1.66
C ASP A 53 -33.04 5.17 -2.49
N SER A 54 -32.30 6.28 -2.57
CA SER A 54 -32.67 7.47 -3.37
C SER A 54 -32.57 7.27 -4.88
N ILE A 55 -31.64 6.42 -5.36
CA ILE A 55 -31.46 6.15 -6.80
C ILE A 55 -32.53 5.18 -7.30
N TRP A 56 -32.83 4.13 -6.53
CA TRP A 56 -33.83 3.13 -6.89
C TRP A 56 -35.28 3.62 -6.72
N SER A 57 -35.53 4.54 -5.80
CA SER A 57 -36.85 5.21 -5.69
C SER A 57 -37.15 6.17 -6.84
N LYS A 58 -36.12 6.60 -7.60
CA LYS A 58 -36.25 7.51 -8.76
C LYS A 58 -36.33 6.81 -10.11
N SER A 59 -36.06 5.50 -10.20
CA SER A 59 -36.32 4.73 -11.42
C SER A 59 -37.83 4.68 -11.68
N THR A 60 -38.22 5.31 -12.78
CA THR A 60 -39.59 5.57 -13.23
C THR A 60 -40.62 4.44 -13.04
N PRO A 61 -41.88 4.77 -12.69
CA PRO A 61 -43.00 3.82 -12.49
C PRO A 61 -43.59 3.31 -13.83
N LYS A 62 -42.75 2.98 -14.82
CA LYS A 62 -43.22 2.51 -16.14
C LYS A 62 -43.24 0.98 -16.29
N PHE A 63 -42.84 0.24 -15.26
CA PHE A 63 -43.06 -1.20 -15.18
C PHE A 63 -44.12 -1.48 -14.13
N ASP A 64 -45.36 -1.46 -14.59
CA ASP A 64 -46.53 -1.91 -13.86
C ASP A 64 -46.53 -3.45 -13.89
N ASN A 65 -45.64 -4.07 -13.11
CA ASN A 65 -45.68 -5.49 -12.76
C ASN A 65 -45.49 -5.57 -11.25
N SER A 66 -46.61 -5.71 -10.53
CA SER A 66 -46.72 -5.76 -9.08
C SER A 66 -46.00 -6.93 -8.38
N ASP A 67 -45.26 -7.76 -9.12
CA ASP A 67 -44.72 -9.03 -8.64
C ASP A 67 -43.19 -9.10 -8.65
N PHE A 68 -42.50 -8.00 -8.99
CA PHE A 68 -41.03 -7.97 -9.03
C PHE A 68 -40.47 -7.06 -7.94
N GLU A 69 -40.09 -7.64 -6.80
CA GLU A 69 -39.23 -6.95 -5.84
C GLU A 69 -37.83 -6.80 -6.45
N ILE A 70 -37.40 -5.55 -6.64
CA ILE A 70 -36.01 -5.28 -7.02
C ILE A 70 -35.14 -5.74 -5.85
N PRO A 71 -34.19 -6.67 -6.06
CA PRO A 71 -33.31 -7.12 -4.99
C PRO A 71 -32.54 -5.91 -4.46
N LYS A 72 -32.65 -5.67 -3.16
CA LYS A 72 -31.87 -4.61 -2.50
C LYS A 72 -30.38 -4.98 -2.57
N PRO A 73 -29.49 -4.02 -2.85
CA PRO A 73 -28.07 -4.27 -2.74
C PRO A 73 -27.75 -4.71 -1.30
N PRO A 74 -26.75 -5.59 -1.11
CA PRO A 74 -26.28 -5.92 0.23
C PRO A 74 -25.82 -4.64 0.93
N PRO A 75 -26.07 -4.50 2.25
CA PRO A 75 -25.61 -3.34 3.00
C PRO A 75 -24.09 -3.28 2.98
N VAL A 76 -23.56 -2.06 3.10
CA VAL A 76 -22.13 -1.85 3.23
C VAL A 76 -21.63 -2.56 4.50
N LEU A 77 -20.59 -3.38 4.35
CA LEU A 77 -20.03 -4.10 5.48
C LEU A 77 -19.35 -3.11 6.44
N VAL A 78 -19.86 -3.04 7.67
CA VAL A 78 -19.24 -2.32 8.78
C VAL A 78 -18.26 -3.26 9.48
N TYR A 79 -17.01 -2.84 9.58
CA TYR A 79 -15.97 -3.67 10.20
C TYR A 79 -14.81 -2.82 10.71
N ARG A 80 -14.06 -3.44 11.62
CA ARG A 80 -12.72 -3.00 12.00
C ARG A 80 -11.85 -4.23 12.14
N GLU A 81 -10.84 -4.32 11.29
CA GLU A 81 -9.87 -5.42 11.30
C GLU A 81 -8.49 -4.89 11.71
N GLU A 82 -7.85 -5.60 12.64
CA GLU A 82 -6.49 -5.32 13.06
C GLU A 82 -5.57 -6.53 12.85
N TYR A 83 -4.43 -6.30 12.22
CA TYR A 83 -3.41 -7.32 12.01
C TYR A 83 -2.01 -6.70 12.01
N LYS A 84 -1.00 -7.57 12.07
CA LYS A 84 0.41 -7.18 12.03
C LYS A 84 1.09 -7.78 10.82
N ILE A 85 1.83 -6.97 10.08
CA ILE A 85 2.79 -7.42 9.08
C ILE A 85 4.17 -7.44 9.73
N HIS A 86 4.80 -8.60 9.75
CA HIS A 86 6.19 -8.75 10.17
C HIS A 86 7.06 -8.64 8.93
N PHE A 87 7.95 -7.67 8.87
CA PHE A 87 8.77 -7.33 7.71
C PHE A 87 10.25 -7.46 8.03
N PHE A 88 10.95 -8.31 7.28
CA PHE A 88 12.36 -8.61 7.49
C PHE A 88 13.15 -8.18 6.27
N VAL A 89 14.18 -7.39 6.50
CA VAL A 89 15.12 -6.96 5.46
C VAL A 89 16.35 -7.88 5.49
N LYS A 90 16.57 -8.65 4.42
CA LYS A 90 17.77 -9.49 4.25
C LYS A 90 18.64 -8.94 3.10
N PRO A 91 19.91 -9.36 2.97
CA PRO A 91 20.80 -8.83 1.93
C PRO A 91 20.29 -9.02 0.50
N LYS A 92 19.62 -10.15 0.21
CA LYS A 92 19.20 -10.51 -1.15
C LYS A 92 17.70 -10.42 -1.40
N PHE A 93 16.90 -10.42 -0.33
CA PHE A 93 15.45 -10.45 -0.44
C PHE A 93 14.81 -9.78 0.76
N TYR A 94 13.56 -9.38 0.61
CA TYR A 94 12.66 -9.08 1.70
C TYR A 94 11.82 -10.31 2.00
N THR A 95 11.43 -10.48 3.27
CA THR A 95 10.36 -11.42 3.63
C THR A 95 9.34 -10.71 4.48
N GLN A 96 8.06 -11.01 4.26
CA GLN A 96 7.00 -10.59 5.15
C GLN A 96 6.01 -11.71 5.43
N TYR A 97 5.33 -11.62 6.56
CA TYR A 97 4.15 -12.42 6.83
C TYR A 97 3.13 -11.66 7.70
N THR A 98 1.86 -12.04 7.56
CA THR A 98 0.76 -11.39 8.28
C THR A 98 0.24 -12.28 9.40
N THR A 99 -0.01 -11.69 10.57
CA THR A 99 -0.63 -12.33 11.75
C THR A 99 -1.83 -11.51 12.22
N LYS A 100 -2.93 -12.16 12.60
CA LYS A 100 -4.06 -11.48 13.25
C LYS A 100 -3.71 -11.11 14.69
N CYS A 101 -4.16 -9.93 15.13
CA CYS A 101 -3.91 -9.43 16.48
C CYS A 101 -4.52 -10.33 17.58
N ASP A 102 -5.69 -10.92 17.34
CA ASP A 102 -6.47 -11.58 18.39
C ASP A 102 -5.98 -12.99 18.74
N ASN A 103 -5.42 -13.72 17.76
CA ASN A 103 -5.00 -15.12 17.93
C ASN A 103 -3.49 -15.35 17.79
N GLY A 104 -2.72 -14.35 17.35
CA GLY A 104 -1.25 -14.28 17.39
C GLY A 104 -0.44 -15.38 16.72
N ARG A 105 -1.06 -16.45 16.21
CA ARG A 105 -0.38 -17.68 15.76
C ARG A 105 -0.70 -18.11 14.34
N GLU A 106 -1.76 -17.57 13.74
CA GLU A 106 -2.11 -17.89 12.36
C GLU A 106 -1.37 -17.00 11.38
N ILE A 107 -0.49 -17.63 10.59
CA ILE A 107 0.22 -17.01 9.49
C ILE A 107 -0.59 -17.28 8.21
N TYR A 108 -1.09 -16.22 7.59
CA TYR A 108 -1.94 -16.36 6.41
C TYR A 108 -1.12 -16.50 5.12
N HIS A 109 -0.09 -15.68 4.96
CA HIS A 109 0.75 -15.63 3.76
C HIS A 109 2.17 -15.28 4.14
N ILE A 110 3.13 -15.92 3.47
CA ILE A 110 4.55 -15.56 3.54
C ILE A 110 4.96 -15.10 2.15
N LEU A 111 5.33 -13.82 2.03
CA LEU A 111 5.80 -13.24 0.79
C LEU A 111 7.31 -13.05 0.88
N LYS A 112 8.02 -13.54 -0.13
CA LYS A 112 9.44 -13.25 -0.36
C LYS A 112 9.55 -12.35 -1.59
N VAL A 113 10.22 -11.22 -1.47
CA VAL A 113 10.44 -10.27 -2.58
C VAL A 113 11.93 -10.19 -2.87
N ASP A 114 12.33 -10.45 -4.10
CA ASP A 114 13.71 -10.30 -4.53
C ASP A 114 14.09 -8.81 -4.58
N ARG A 115 15.26 -8.42 -4.03
CA ARG A 115 15.61 -6.99 -3.93
C ARG A 115 15.99 -6.35 -5.26
N GLU A 116 16.49 -7.14 -6.20
CA GLU A 116 16.97 -6.63 -7.49
C GLU A 116 15.82 -6.54 -8.49
N THR A 117 15.03 -7.62 -8.58
CA THR A 117 13.94 -7.73 -9.56
C THR A 117 12.61 -7.21 -9.04
N LEU A 118 12.43 -7.09 -7.72
CA LEU A 118 11.17 -6.77 -7.06
C LEU A 118 10.01 -7.71 -7.46
N LEU A 119 10.35 -8.95 -7.84
CA LEU A 119 9.40 -10.03 -8.04
C LEU A 119 9.12 -10.73 -6.71
N GLY A 120 7.84 -10.95 -6.44
CA GLY A 120 7.33 -11.60 -5.25
C GLY A 120 6.95 -13.06 -5.48
N THR A 121 7.47 -13.93 -4.62
CA THR A 121 7.06 -15.32 -4.47
C THR A 121 6.22 -15.46 -3.21
N ASN A 122 4.99 -15.94 -3.36
CA ASN A 122 4.06 -16.14 -2.26
C ASN A 122 4.01 -17.61 -1.86
N PHE A 123 4.14 -17.89 -0.57
CA PHE A 123 3.89 -19.20 0.00
C PHE A 123 2.61 -19.15 0.84
N SER A 124 1.67 -20.02 0.53
CA SER A 124 0.44 -20.21 1.31
C SER A 124 0.61 -21.39 2.27
N PRO A 125 0.74 -21.15 3.59
CA PRO A 125 0.85 -22.25 4.56
C PRO A 125 -0.40 -23.13 4.59
N TYR A 126 -1.59 -22.56 4.32
CA TYR A 126 -2.86 -23.28 4.36
C TYR A 126 -2.99 -24.31 3.24
N PHE A 127 -2.61 -23.95 2.01
CA PHE A 127 -2.65 -24.85 0.86
C PHE A 127 -1.34 -25.61 0.65
N PHE A 128 -0.28 -25.23 1.37
CA PHE A 128 1.08 -25.74 1.18
C PHE A 128 1.57 -25.56 -0.27
N GLU A 129 1.24 -24.40 -0.86
CA GLU A 129 1.55 -24.07 -2.25
C GLU A 129 2.52 -22.90 -2.35
N LEU A 130 3.44 -23.01 -3.31
CA LEU A 130 4.37 -21.96 -3.68
C LEU A 130 3.98 -21.37 -5.03
N MET A 131 3.76 -20.06 -5.07
CA MET A 131 3.40 -19.32 -6.27
C MET A 131 4.52 -18.33 -6.59
N GLU A 132 5.41 -18.72 -7.50
CA GLU A 132 6.61 -17.94 -7.84
C GLU A 132 6.29 -16.77 -8.77
N ASN A 133 6.96 -15.63 -8.52
CA ASN A 133 6.96 -14.44 -9.38
C ASN A 133 5.57 -13.92 -9.79
N GLN A 134 4.55 -14.14 -8.96
CA GLN A 134 3.19 -13.67 -9.26
C GLN A 134 2.99 -12.18 -9.03
N TRP A 135 3.87 -11.56 -8.26
CA TRP A 135 3.74 -10.17 -7.83
C TRP A 135 4.89 -9.38 -8.43
N ASP A 136 4.56 -8.42 -9.30
CA ASP A 136 5.52 -7.46 -9.84
C ASP A 136 5.32 -6.11 -9.13
N PHE A 137 6.26 -5.75 -8.25
CA PHE A 137 6.23 -4.49 -7.51
C PHE A 137 6.91 -3.33 -8.28
N ASN A 138 7.46 -3.59 -9.47
CA ASN A 138 8.00 -2.55 -10.36
C ASN A 138 6.94 -1.94 -11.29
N ARG A 139 5.70 -2.47 -11.29
CA ARG A 139 4.64 -2.06 -12.22
C ARG A 139 4.15 -0.61 -12.07
N HIS A 140 4.45 0.03 -10.94
CA HIS A 140 3.89 1.33 -10.58
C HIS A 140 4.63 2.47 -11.29
N THR A 141 3.88 3.41 -11.86
CA THR A 141 4.45 4.58 -12.56
C THR A 141 4.45 5.83 -11.69
N GLU A 142 5.25 6.84 -12.07
CA GLU A 142 5.25 8.16 -11.38
C GLU A 142 3.90 8.88 -11.52
N ASP A 143 3.12 8.55 -12.56
CA ASP A 143 1.86 9.22 -12.86
C ASP A 143 0.68 8.77 -12.01
N GLU A 144 0.82 7.71 -11.21
CA GLU A 144 -0.24 7.19 -10.36
C GLU A 144 -0.59 8.09 -9.17
N PHE A 145 0.33 8.99 -8.80
CA PHE A 145 0.19 9.83 -7.62
C PHE A 145 0.46 11.30 -7.93
N GLU A 146 -0.22 12.17 -7.19
CA GLU A 146 0.04 13.60 -7.13
C GLU A 146 0.46 13.94 -5.71
N ILE A 147 1.58 14.65 -5.56
CA ILE A 147 2.02 15.12 -4.25
C ILE A 147 1.33 16.44 -3.97
N LEU A 148 0.48 16.45 -2.94
CA LEU A 148 -0.28 17.63 -2.54
C LEU A 148 0.58 18.53 -1.64
N GLU A 149 1.25 17.94 -0.64
CA GLU A 149 1.93 18.71 0.40
C GLU A 149 3.21 18.03 0.91
N TYR A 150 4.22 18.86 1.16
CA TYR A 150 5.43 18.52 1.94
C TYR A 150 5.48 19.39 3.19
N ILE A 151 5.26 18.79 4.36
CA ILE A 151 5.21 19.51 5.63
C ILE A 151 6.44 19.14 6.46
N LYS A 152 7.63 19.59 6.02
CA LYS A 152 8.92 19.30 6.70
C LYS A 152 9.02 19.83 8.14
N LYS A 153 8.11 20.73 8.53
CA LYS A 153 8.03 21.28 9.90
C LYS A 153 7.26 20.37 10.86
N ASP A 154 6.34 19.55 10.35
CA ASP A 154 5.60 18.56 11.14
C ASP A 154 6.46 17.31 11.23
N LYS A 155 7.22 17.22 12.33
CA LYS A 155 8.20 16.17 12.57
C LYS A 155 7.75 15.25 13.68
N LYS A 156 8.03 13.96 13.51
CA LYS A 156 7.81 12.92 14.52
C LYS A 156 8.92 11.88 14.41
N THR A 157 9.31 11.28 15.52
CA THR A 157 10.22 10.13 15.52
C THR A 157 9.43 8.83 15.45
N ILE A 158 9.74 7.96 14.49
CA ILE A 158 9.14 6.64 14.33
C ILE A 158 10.26 5.61 14.16
N CYS A 159 10.26 4.55 14.98
CA CYS A 159 11.31 3.53 15.00
C CYS A 159 12.76 4.09 15.10
N GLY A 160 12.93 5.22 15.79
CA GLY A 160 14.23 5.90 15.93
C GLY A 160 14.62 6.82 14.76
N PHE A 161 13.83 6.86 13.69
CA PHE A 161 14.05 7.74 12.53
C PHE A 161 13.30 9.05 12.68
N GLU A 162 13.93 10.16 12.32
CA GLU A 162 13.22 11.44 12.16
C GLU A 162 12.39 11.38 10.87
N CYS A 163 11.09 11.58 11.02
CA CYS A 163 10.14 11.59 9.92
C CYS A 163 9.46 12.94 9.80
N TYR A 164 8.99 13.26 8.60
CA TYR A 164 8.16 14.43 8.32
C TYR A 164 6.91 14.07 7.53
N LYS A 165 5.87 14.90 7.63
CA LYS A 165 4.59 14.64 6.98
C LYS A 165 4.63 14.94 5.48
N VAL A 166 4.12 13.99 4.69
CA VAL A 166 3.86 14.12 3.24
C VAL A 166 2.42 13.70 2.98
N LYS A 167 1.74 14.41 2.09
CA LYS A 167 0.37 14.10 1.66
C LYS A 167 0.34 13.93 0.16
N ILE A 168 -0.16 12.79 -0.30
CA ILE A 168 -0.33 12.49 -1.73
C ILE A 168 -1.77 12.09 -2.02
N GLN A 169 -2.15 12.15 -3.29
CA GLN A 169 -3.44 11.71 -3.81
C GLN A 169 -3.24 10.72 -4.95
N THR A 170 -4.04 9.64 -4.99
CA THR A 170 -4.09 8.76 -6.15
C THR A 170 -4.78 9.45 -7.32
N LYS A 171 -4.19 9.36 -8.51
CA LYS A 171 -4.85 9.80 -9.73
C LYS A 171 -5.82 8.72 -10.20
N GLY A 172 -7.06 9.08 -10.53
CA GLY A 172 -8.09 8.14 -11.00
C GLY A 172 -9.51 8.48 -10.53
N VAL A 173 -10.43 7.54 -10.76
CA VAL A 173 -11.87 7.71 -10.46
C VAL A 173 -12.15 7.70 -8.96
N ALA A 174 -11.43 6.87 -8.20
CA ALA A 174 -11.51 6.83 -6.74
C ALA A 174 -10.31 7.57 -6.14
N LYS A 175 -10.45 8.89 -5.99
CA LYS A 175 -9.43 9.74 -5.35
C LYS A 175 -9.26 9.35 -3.89
N ARG A 176 -8.15 8.70 -3.58
CA ARG A 176 -7.72 8.39 -2.22
C ARG A 176 -6.64 9.35 -1.82
N ILE A 177 -6.70 9.80 -0.58
CA ILE A 177 -5.65 10.58 0.05
C ILE A 177 -4.80 9.62 0.86
N ILE A 178 -3.49 9.79 0.76
CA ILE A 178 -2.52 9.04 1.54
C ILE A 178 -1.69 10.06 2.32
N GLU A 179 -1.88 10.07 3.64
CA GLU A 179 -1.03 10.82 4.56
C GLU A 179 0.08 9.91 5.08
N MET A 180 1.33 10.39 5.03
CA MET A 180 2.49 9.61 5.44
C MET A 180 3.39 10.41 6.36
N TYR A 181 4.05 9.74 7.30
CA TYR A 181 5.29 10.25 7.89
C TYR A 181 6.45 9.47 7.27
N VAL A 182 7.36 10.20 6.63
CA VAL A 182 8.41 9.63 5.79
C VAL A 182 9.79 10.05 6.25
N THR A 183 10.80 9.23 5.99
CA THR A 183 12.21 9.53 6.29
C THR A 183 13.08 9.39 5.05
N GLU A 184 14.12 10.21 4.93
CA GLU A 184 15.14 10.10 3.88
C GLU A 184 16.33 9.24 4.35
N GLN A 185 16.29 8.72 5.58
CA GLN A 185 17.38 7.97 6.21
C GLN A 185 17.42 6.48 5.84
N ILE A 186 16.30 5.95 5.34
CA ILE A 186 16.15 4.56 4.91
C ILE A 186 16.16 4.52 3.39
N ASP A 187 17.06 3.72 2.84
CA ASP A 187 17.19 3.48 1.40
C ASP A 187 16.80 2.03 1.11
N LEU A 188 15.49 1.80 0.97
CA LEU A 188 14.90 0.51 0.60
C LEU A 188 13.94 0.73 -0.57
N ASN A 189 14.05 -0.10 -1.61
CA ASN A 189 13.21 -0.05 -2.80
C ASN A 189 11.88 -0.80 -2.66
N TYR A 190 11.56 -1.27 -1.45
CA TYR A 190 10.33 -1.98 -1.15
C TYR A 190 9.79 -1.58 0.22
N ASN A 191 8.49 -1.30 0.27
CA ASN A 191 7.76 -1.15 1.53
C ASN A 191 6.49 -2.01 1.46
N PRO A 192 6.24 -2.87 2.45
CA PRO A 192 5.11 -3.81 2.47
C PRO A 192 3.74 -3.13 2.49
N SER A 193 3.70 -1.85 2.86
CA SER A 193 2.49 -1.02 2.95
C SER A 193 2.38 0.00 1.83
N PHE A 194 3.43 0.17 1.00
CA PHE A 194 3.48 1.16 -0.07
C PHE A 194 4.48 0.79 -1.16
N THR A 195 4.00 0.42 -2.34
CA THR A 195 4.83 -0.25 -3.35
C THR A 195 5.22 0.64 -4.53
N ASN A 196 5.11 1.97 -4.43
CA ASN A 196 5.51 2.86 -5.53
C ASN A 196 7.03 3.15 -5.50
N PRO A 197 7.84 2.59 -6.41
CA PRO A 197 9.29 2.72 -6.37
C PRO A 197 9.76 4.16 -6.62
N HIS A 198 9.03 4.94 -7.43
CA HIS A 198 9.38 6.33 -7.72
C HIS A 198 9.34 7.22 -6.48
N LEU A 199 8.39 6.97 -5.58
CA LEU A 199 8.28 7.68 -4.31
C LEU A 199 9.21 7.09 -3.24
N LEU A 200 9.41 5.77 -3.22
CA LEU A 200 10.38 5.12 -2.32
C LEU A 200 11.82 5.59 -2.57
N ASN A 201 12.16 5.94 -3.81
CA ASN A 201 13.45 6.55 -4.15
C ASN A 201 13.63 7.98 -3.59
N LYS A 202 12.54 8.65 -3.19
CA LYS A 202 12.56 10.01 -2.62
C LYS A 202 12.54 9.96 -1.09
N PHE A 203 11.76 9.05 -0.52
CA PHE A 203 11.59 8.89 0.92
C PHE A 203 10.99 7.53 1.26
N TYR A 204 11.23 7.04 2.48
CA TYR A 204 10.66 5.81 2.99
C TYR A 204 9.54 6.08 4.01
N PRO A 205 8.29 5.62 3.78
CA PRO A 205 7.19 5.83 4.71
C PRO A 205 7.28 4.88 5.91
N LEU A 206 7.13 5.42 7.11
CA LEU A 206 7.05 4.66 8.38
C LEU A 206 5.70 4.82 9.10
N TYR A 207 4.84 5.69 8.56
CA TYR A 207 3.43 5.76 8.89
C TYR A 207 2.67 6.04 7.60
N ILE A 208 1.53 5.41 7.42
CA ILE A 208 0.67 5.58 6.24
C ILE A 208 -0.77 5.54 6.71
N LYS A 209 -1.58 6.52 6.31
CA LYS A 209 -3.03 6.49 6.43
C LYS A 209 -3.65 6.79 5.07
N GLU A 210 -4.27 5.77 4.49
CA GLU A 210 -5.00 5.85 3.23
C GLU A 210 -6.50 5.98 3.52
N TYR A 211 -7.17 6.93 2.89
CA TYR A 211 -8.60 7.16 3.10
C TYR A 211 -9.27 7.79 1.88
N LEU A 212 -10.60 7.72 1.83
CA LEU A 212 -11.39 8.46 0.84
C LEU A 212 -11.41 9.94 1.20
N GLU A 213 -11.16 10.83 0.23
CA GLU A 213 -10.97 12.28 0.46
C GLU A 213 -12.02 12.93 1.37
N ASN A 214 -13.30 12.53 1.24
CA ASN A 214 -14.41 13.07 2.02
C ASN A 214 -14.75 12.30 3.31
N TYR A 215 -14.07 11.18 3.57
CA TYR A 215 -14.36 10.26 4.66
C TYR A 215 -13.08 9.80 5.40
N PRO A 216 -12.26 10.74 5.90
CA PRO A 216 -10.93 10.45 6.46
C PRO A 216 -10.92 9.57 7.72
N ASN A 217 -12.06 9.47 8.40
CA ASN A 217 -12.21 8.70 9.64
C ASN A 217 -13.27 7.60 9.54
N ASP A 218 -13.98 7.52 8.41
CA ASP A 218 -15.09 6.58 8.25
C ASP A 218 -14.74 5.40 7.34
N VAL A 219 -13.78 5.59 6.42
CA VAL A 219 -13.20 4.53 5.58
C VAL A 219 -11.71 4.78 5.43
N TYR A 220 -10.91 4.03 6.16
CA TYR A 220 -9.47 4.20 6.12
C TYR A 220 -8.72 2.90 6.37
N LYS A 221 -7.47 2.90 5.89
CA LYS A 221 -6.49 1.89 6.18
C LYS A 221 -5.21 2.55 6.68
N GLU A 222 -4.80 2.19 7.89
CA GLU A 222 -3.67 2.79 8.59
C GLU A 222 -2.58 1.74 8.83
N TYR A 223 -1.32 2.14 8.63
CA TYR A 223 -0.13 1.33 8.83
C TYR A 223 0.84 2.10 9.73
N VAL A 224 1.21 1.50 10.86
CA VAL A 224 2.10 2.10 11.85
C VAL A 224 3.29 1.18 12.07
N PHE A 225 4.49 1.66 11.75
CA PHE A 225 5.72 0.90 12.02
C PHE A 225 6.04 0.99 13.52
N GLU A 226 6.36 -0.17 14.09
CA GLU A 226 6.74 -0.38 15.47
C GLU A 226 8.09 -1.13 15.52
N LEU A 227 8.87 -0.87 16.56
CA LEU A 227 10.04 -1.69 16.88
C LEU A 227 9.54 -2.97 17.55
N GLU A 228 10.15 -4.10 17.19
CA GLU A 228 9.94 -5.40 17.84
C GLU A 228 10.49 -5.40 19.28
#